data_AF-A0A8S3FEF3-F1
#
_entry.id   AF-A0A8S3FEF3-F1
#
_cell.length_a   1.000
_cell.length_b   1.000
_cell.length_c   1.000
_cell.angle_alpha   90.00
_cell.angle_beta   90.00
_cell.angle_gamma   90.00
#
_symmetry.space_group_name_H-M   'P 1'
#
loop_
_entity.id
_entity.type
_entity.pdbx_description
1 polymer ?
#
loop_
_entity_poly.entity_id
_entity_poly.type
_entity_poly.pdbx_seq_one_letter_code
_entity_poly.pdbx_strand_id
1 'polypeptide(L)'
;MIKDKFTHLYTLIEEFDRPFSSDPEQIPLYKRDLHRWVEERLGSNLQSRLHSALYTSLNSVHREIQDRVKSVLSNSERKILVDSIVPRSDFNVSYRLDCSNLCSDFRE
;
A
#
# COMPACT_ATOMS: atom_id res chain seq x y z
N MET A 1 -13.00 14.16 -2.81
CA MET A 1 -11.52 14.07 -2.70
C MET A 1 -10.97 14.42 -1.31
N ILE A 2 -11.21 15.60 -0.71
CA ILE A 2 -10.77 15.86 0.68
C ILE A 2 -11.69 15.20 1.70
N LYS A 3 -13.02 15.22 1.47
CA LYS A 3 -14.01 14.57 2.35
C LYS A 3 -13.79 13.06 2.51
N ASP A 4 -13.43 12.35 1.44
CA ASP A 4 -13.22 10.89 1.47
C ASP A 4 -12.10 10.46 2.42
N LYS A 5 -11.09 11.31 2.62
CA LYS A 5 -9.96 11.00 3.51
C LYS A 5 -10.34 11.07 4.99
N PHE A 6 -11.22 12.02 5.35
CA PHE A 6 -11.69 12.17 6.74
C PHE A 6 -12.67 11.06 7.14
N THR A 7 -13.54 10.63 6.23
CA THR A 7 -14.46 9.49 6.49
C THR A 7 -13.68 8.21 6.77
N HIS A 8 -12.60 7.96 6.00
CA HIS A 8 -11.79 6.76 6.16
C HIS A 8 -11.01 6.74 7.48
N LEU A 9 -10.46 7.89 7.89
CA LEU A 9 -9.77 8.00 9.17
C LEU A 9 -10.73 7.78 10.35
N TYR A 10 -11.92 8.37 10.28
CA TYR A 10 -12.94 8.19 11.32
C TYR A 10 -13.33 6.71 11.49
N THR A 11 -13.60 6.00 10.39
CA THR A 11 -13.87 4.55 10.42
C THR A 11 -12.71 3.75 11.00
N LEU A 12 -11.46 4.06 10.63
CA LEU A 12 -10.29 3.37 11.19
C LEU A 12 -10.15 3.58 12.70
N ILE A 13 -10.52 4.76 13.20
CA ILE A 13 -10.53 5.06 14.63
C ILE A 13 -11.69 4.31 15.32
N GLU A 14 -12.89 4.24 14.72
CA GLU A 14 -14.00 3.45 15.25
C GLU A 14 -13.69 1.94 15.33
N GLU A 15 -12.88 1.42 14.40
CA GLU A 15 -12.43 0.03 14.41
C GLU A 15 -11.34 -0.26 15.47
N PHE A 16 -10.79 0.76 16.13
CA PHE A 16 -9.78 0.59 17.16
C PHE A 16 -10.43 0.14 18.48
N ASP A 17 -10.48 -1.18 18.69
CA ASP A 17 -11.18 -1.84 19.81
C ASP A 17 -10.47 -1.75 21.19
N ARG A 18 -9.49 -0.85 21.35
CA ARG A 18 -8.85 -0.70 22.66
C ARG A 18 -9.73 0.18 23.56
N PRO A 19 -10.08 -0.27 24.78
CA PRO A 19 -10.84 0.56 25.72
C PRO A 19 -10.00 1.78 26.14
N PHE A 20 -10.64 2.93 26.18
CA PHE A 20 -10.04 4.15 26.69
C PHE A 20 -9.95 4.11 28.22
N SER A 21 -8.84 4.62 28.76
CA SER A 21 -8.65 4.82 30.20
C SER A 21 -8.22 6.27 30.43
N SER A 22 -8.86 6.92 31.40
CA SER A 22 -8.49 8.27 31.86
C SER A 22 -7.29 8.27 32.81
N ASP A 23 -6.68 7.11 33.06
CA ASP A 23 -5.45 7.01 33.84
C ASP A 23 -4.29 7.71 33.10
N PRO A 24 -3.67 8.75 33.68
CA PRO A 24 -2.58 9.50 33.05
C PRO A 24 -1.41 8.64 32.57
N GLU A 25 -1.15 7.50 33.22
CA GLU A 25 -0.08 6.57 32.82
C GLU A 25 -0.45 5.76 31.57
N GLN A 26 -1.75 5.55 31.33
CA GLN A 26 -2.27 4.76 30.20
C GLN A 26 -2.48 5.61 28.94
N ILE A 27 -2.65 6.93 29.06
CA ILE A 27 -2.88 7.83 27.93
C ILE A 27 -1.74 7.78 26.89
N PRO A 28 -0.44 7.85 27.26
CA PRO A 28 0.65 7.74 26.29
C PRO A 28 0.67 6.40 25.56
N LEU A 29 0.33 5.31 26.25
CA LEU A 29 0.23 3.98 25.67
C LEU A 29 -0.95 3.91 24.68
N TYR A 30 -2.09 4.51 25.04
CA TYR A 30 -3.27 4.60 24.17
C TYR A 30 -2.95 5.35 22.88
N LYS A 31 -2.34 6.54 22.99
CA LYS A 31 -1.92 7.34 21.83
C LYS A 31 -0.94 6.57 20.95
N ARG A 32 0.06 5.90 21.53
CA ARG A 32 1.03 5.09 20.79
C ARG A 32 0.36 3.95 20.01
N ASP A 33 -0.55 3.22 20.66
CA ASP A 33 -1.17 2.07 20.05
C ASP A 33 -2.19 2.48 18.97
N LEU A 34 -2.91 3.59 19.18
CA LEU A 34 -3.76 4.21 18.15
C LEU A 34 -2.94 4.69 16.94
N HIS A 35 -1.81 5.37 17.18
CA HIS A 35 -0.91 5.78 16.10
C HIS A 35 -0.44 4.58 15.28
N ARG A 36 0.03 3.52 15.94
CA ARG A 36 0.48 2.30 15.26
C ARG A 36 -0.65 1.68 14.44
N TRP A 37 -1.84 1.56 15.01
CA TRP A 37 -3.01 1.00 14.32
C TRP A 37 -3.33 1.76 13.04
N VAL A 38 -3.38 3.10 13.12
CA VAL A 38 -3.67 3.95 11.97
C VAL A 38 -2.55 3.88 10.93
N GLU A 39 -1.28 3.93 11.34
CA GLU A 39 -0.13 3.80 10.44
C GLU A 39 -0.12 2.46 9.71
N GLU A 40 -0.37 1.35 10.40
CA GLU A 40 -0.42 0.01 9.81
C GLU A 40 -1.55 -0.12 8.79
N ARG A 41 -2.75 0.37 9.12
CA ARG A 41 -3.92 0.27 8.23
C ARG A 41 -3.80 1.17 7.01
N LEU A 42 -3.39 2.42 7.20
CA LEU A 42 -3.14 3.34 6.09
C LEU A 42 -1.96 2.84 5.23
N GLY A 43 -0.90 2.34 5.86
CA GLY A 43 0.27 1.77 5.21
C GLY A 43 -0.09 0.57 4.35
N SER A 44 -0.88 -0.37 4.88
CA SER A 44 -1.38 -1.53 4.16
C SER A 44 -2.28 -1.15 2.98
N ASN A 45 -3.20 -0.19 3.18
CA ASN A 45 -4.07 0.31 2.10
C ASN A 45 -3.25 0.93 0.95
N LEU A 46 -2.31 1.79 1.32
CA LEU A 46 -1.42 2.45 0.37
C LEU A 46 -0.55 1.43 -0.38
N GLN A 47 0.03 0.47 0.35
CA GLN A 47 0.81 -0.61 -0.22
C GLN A 47 0.00 -1.41 -1.23
N SER A 48 -1.22 -1.85 -0.86
CA SER A 48 -2.09 -2.62 -1.75
C SER A 48 -2.44 -1.85 -3.04
N ARG A 49 -2.86 -0.59 -2.91
CA ARG A 49 -3.24 0.25 -4.05
C ARG A 49 -2.07 0.54 -4.99
N LEU A 50 -0.93 0.93 -4.43
CA LEU A 50 0.25 1.25 -5.24
C LEU A 50 0.90 -0.01 -5.81
N HIS A 51 0.91 -1.11 -5.07
CA HIS A 51 1.39 -2.40 -5.58
C HIS A 51 0.54 -2.85 -6.77
N SER A 52 -0.80 -2.74 -6.70
CA SER A 52 -1.69 -3.06 -7.82
C SER A 52 -1.44 -2.16 -9.05
N ALA A 53 -1.27 -0.85 -8.84
CA ALA A 53 -0.99 0.09 -9.92
C ALA A 53 0.37 -0.20 -10.59
N LEU A 54 1.42 -0.41 -9.78
CA LEU A 54 2.76 -0.75 -10.26
C LEU A 54 2.78 -2.11 -10.96
N TYR A 55 2.10 -3.12 -10.41
CA TYR A 55 1.99 -4.45 -11.02
C TYR A 55 1.31 -4.38 -12.39
N THR A 56 0.22 -3.62 -12.50
CA THR A 56 -0.47 -3.38 -13.78
C THR A 56 0.46 -2.69 -14.79
N SER A 57 1.18 -1.66 -14.36
CA SER A 57 2.12 -0.93 -15.21
C SER A 57 3.27 -1.82 -15.69
N LEU A 58 3.88 -2.60 -14.79
CA LEU A 58 4.95 -3.54 -15.13
C LEU A 58 4.49 -4.60 -16.13
N ASN A 59 3.29 -5.17 -15.95
CA ASN A 59 2.73 -6.12 -16.91
C ASN A 59 2.50 -5.51 -18.29
N SER A 60 2.04 -4.25 -18.34
CA SER A 60 1.87 -3.54 -19.60
C SER A 60 3.20 -3.33 -20.33
N VAL A 61 4.22 -2.84 -19.61
CA VAL A 61 5.56 -2.62 -20.16
C VAL A 61 6.19 -3.94 -20.60
N HIS A 62 6.04 -5.00 -19.81
CA HIS A 62 6.54 -6.32 -20.16
C HIS A 62 5.94 -6.84 -21.47
N ARG A 63 4.62 -6.72 -21.66
CA ARG A 63 3.97 -7.09 -22.93
C ARG A 63 4.50 -6.28 -24.10
N GLU A 64 4.64 -4.96 -23.93
CA GLU A 64 5.18 -4.12 -24.99
C GLU A 64 6.60 -4.55 -25.39
N ILE A 65 7.45 -4.88 -24.41
CA ILE A 65 8.79 -5.40 -24.66
C ILE A 65 8.71 -6.74 -25.39
N GLN A 66 7.86 -7.67 -24.96
CA GLN A 66 7.68 -8.96 -25.63
C GLN A 66 7.25 -8.79 -27.09
N ASP A 67 6.29 -7.89 -27.37
CA ASP A 67 5.79 -7.64 -28.72
C ASP A 67 6.87 -7.02 -29.62
N ARG A 68 7.63 -6.05 -29.08
CA ARG A 68 8.78 -5.46 -29.79
C ARG A 68 9.88 -6.48 -30.06
N VAL A 69 10.16 -7.38 -29.12
CA VAL A 69 11.15 -8.44 -29.32
C VAL A 69 10.66 -9.43 -30.39
N LYS A 70 9.39 -9.86 -30.33
CA LYS A 70 8.81 -10.77 -31.32
C LYS A 70 8.75 -10.21 -32.74
N SER A 71 8.60 -8.88 -32.89
CA SER A 71 8.55 -8.25 -34.21
C SER A 71 9.90 -8.29 -34.93
N VAL A 72 11.01 -8.30 -34.18
CA VAL A 72 12.38 -8.36 -34.73
C VAL A 72 12.84 -9.80 -34.98
N LEU A 73 12.23 -10.78 -34.31
CA LEU A 73 12.56 -12.19 -34.49
C LEU A 73 11.96 -12.75 -35.80
N SER A 74 12.77 -13.43 -36.59
CA SER A 74 12.33 -14.16 -37.80
C SER A 74 11.88 -15.59 -37.51
N ASN A 75 12.45 -16.23 -36.48
CA ASN A 75 12.17 -17.61 -36.11
C ASN A 75 10.92 -17.70 -35.19
N SER A 76 9.95 -18.55 -35.58
CA SER A 76 8.69 -18.79 -34.86
C SER A 76 8.86 -19.46 -33.50
N GLU A 77 9.77 -20.43 -33.37
CA GLU A 77 10.08 -21.10 -32.09
C GLU A 77 10.62 -20.10 -31.06
N ARG A 78 11.46 -19.15 -31.50
CA ARG A 78 11.96 -18.08 -30.62
C ARG A 78 10.86 -17.13 -30.16
N LYS A 79 9.83 -16.89 -30.97
CA LYS A 79 8.66 -16.08 -30.54
C LYS A 79 7.88 -16.79 -29.43
N ILE A 80 7.72 -18.11 -29.52
CA ILE A 80 7.07 -18.93 -28.49
C ILE A 80 7.88 -18.92 -27.19
N LEU A 81 9.21 -18.94 -27.27
CA LEU A 81 10.06 -18.80 -26.08
C LEU A 81 9.91 -17.43 -25.40
N VAL A 82 9.63 -16.37 -26.15
CA VAL A 82 9.36 -15.04 -25.56
C VAL A 82 8.04 -15.04 -24.80
N ASP A 83 7.03 -15.79 -25.27
CA ASP A 83 5.74 -15.95 -24.58
C ASP A 83 5.85 -16.65 -23.23
N SER A 84 6.83 -17.53 -23.04
CA SER A 84 7.04 -18.23 -21.77
C SER A 84 7.81 -17.40 -20.73
N ILE A 85 8.30 -16.20 -21.07
CA ILE A 85 8.98 -15.31 -20.13
C ILE A 85 7.95 -14.64 -19.21
N VAL A 86 7.92 -15.06 -17.95
CA VAL A 86 7.04 -14.51 -16.92
C VAL A 86 7.71 -13.29 -16.24
N PRO A 87 6.96 -12.19 -15.99
CA PRO A 87 7.46 -11.08 -15.19
C PRO A 87 7.87 -11.51 -13.78
N ARG A 88 8.89 -10.86 -13.21
CA ARG A 88 9.20 -11.00 -11.78
C ARG A 88 8.03 -10.50 -10.94
N SER A 89 7.58 -11.32 -10.00
CA SER A 89 6.47 -11.03 -9.08
C SER A 89 6.90 -10.73 -7.64
N ASP A 90 8.19 -10.84 -7.32
CA ASP A 90 8.77 -10.74 -5.98
C ASP A 90 9.13 -9.30 -5.56
N PHE A 91 8.60 -8.28 -6.25
CA PHE A 91 8.87 -6.89 -5.92
C PHE A 91 7.97 -6.42 -4.76
N ASN A 92 8.58 -5.87 -3.70
CA ASN A 92 7.86 -5.30 -2.57
C ASN A 92 8.27 -3.84 -2.33
N VAL A 93 7.28 -2.94 -2.29
CA VAL A 93 7.50 -1.54 -1.93
C VAL A 93 7.07 -1.34 -0.49
N SER A 94 8.00 -0.87 0.34
CA SER A 94 7.68 -0.44 1.69
C SER A 94 7.36 1.06 1.69
N TYR A 95 6.28 1.42 2.38
CA TYR A 95 5.88 2.80 2.58
C TYR A 95 5.97 3.11 4.07
N ARG A 96 6.63 4.23 4.40
CA ARG A 96 6.63 4.76 5.76
C ARG A 96 5.71 5.98 5.80
N LEU A 97 4.65 5.88 6.58
CA LEU A 97 3.79 7.01 6.89
C LEU A 97 4.24 7.58 8.23
N ASP A 98 4.27 8.90 8.32
CA ASP A 98 4.48 9.60 9.58
C ASP A 98 3.13 10.14 10.06
N CYS A 99 2.55 9.51 11.08
CA CYS A 99 1.32 9.95 11.70
C CYS A 99 1.56 10.60 13.08
N SER A 100 2.77 11.10 13.36
CA SER A 100 3.15 11.71 14.64
C SER A 100 2.22 12.85 15.10
N ASN A 101 1.61 13.57 14.16
CA ASN A 101 0.69 14.67 14.43
C ASN A 101 -0.79 14.25 14.50
N LEU A 102 -1.13 12.97 14.35
CA LEU A 102 -2.53 12.54 14.32
C LEU A 102 -3.25 12.81 15.65
N CYS A 103 -2.53 12.67 16.78
CA CYS A 103 -3.05 12.95 18.11
C CYS A 103 -2.46 14.22 18.75
N SER A 104 -1.87 15.13 17.97
CA SER A 104 -1.30 16.37 18.52
C SER A 104 -2.34 17.25 19.20
N ASP A 105 -3.58 17.22 18.70
CA ASP A 105 -4.70 18.01 19.21
C ASP A 105 -5.59 17.24 20.21
N PHE A 106 -5.21 16.02 20.60
CA PHE A 106 -5.93 15.30 21.66
C PHE A 106 -5.79 16.04 22.99
N ARG A 107 -6.84 16.77 23.36
CA ARG A 107 -7.07 17.34 24.69
C ARG A 107 -7.98 16.40 25.48
N GLU A 108 -7.71 16.24 26.78
CA GLU A 108 -8.60 15.57 27.74
C GLU A 108 -9.99 16.22 27.82
#